data_AF-A0A3D3UTQ1-F1
#
_entry.id   AF-A0A3D3UTQ1-F1
#
_cell.length_a   1.000
_cell.length_b   1.000
_cell.length_c   1.000
_cell.angle_alpha   90.00
_cell.angle_beta   90.00
_cell.angle_gamma   90.00
#
_symmetry.space_group_name_H-M   'P 1'
#
loop_
_entity.id
_entity.type
_entity.pdbx_description
1 polymer ?
#
loop_
_entity_poly.entity_id
_entity_poly.type
_entity_poly.pdbx_seq_one_letter_code
_entity_poly.pdbx_strand_id
1 'polypeptide(L)'
;MTLLPKIKGLARKKPVCYDPKKDRFITLDDLDANKAQIVPLDILTDEQLKRLVIERNRVGEDYKLETNWKEPAKSPNDIIKQIEDDTELGRVTVEADINYLRNRLLIDIEVELAKSRRER
;
A
#
# COMPACT_ATOMS: atom_id res chain seq x y z
N MET A 1 18.50 8.75 8.73
CA MET A 1 17.72 7.65 9.32
C MET A 1 16.70 7.20 8.31
N THR A 2 16.43 5.90 8.22
CA THR A 2 15.48 5.30 7.27
C THR A 2 14.27 4.81 8.04
N LEU A 3 13.07 5.18 7.64
CA LEU A 3 11.80 4.74 8.19
C LEU A 3 11.64 3.25 7.97
N LEU A 4 11.23 2.56 9.03
CA LEU A 4 10.98 1.12 9.03
C LEU A 4 12.09 0.32 8.34
N PRO A 5 13.33 0.31 8.89
CA PRO A 5 14.50 -0.34 8.25
C PRO A 5 14.34 -1.86 8.08
N LYS A 6 13.35 -2.45 8.77
CA LYS A 6 12.90 -3.84 8.61
C LYS A 6 12.26 -4.11 7.24
N ILE A 7 11.67 -3.11 6.59
CA ILE A 7 11.11 -3.21 5.24
C ILE A 7 12.23 -2.90 4.24
N LYS A 8 12.56 -3.87 3.38
CA LYS A 8 13.69 -3.82 2.44
C LYS A 8 13.26 -4.12 1.00
N GLY A 9 14.12 -3.81 0.04
CA GLY A 9 13.93 -4.18 -1.37
C GLY A 9 12.67 -3.59 -2.00
N LEU A 10 12.03 -4.36 -2.89
CA LEU A 10 10.83 -3.94 -3.63
C LEU A 10 9.65 -3.58 -2.71
N ALA A 11 9.58 -4.16 -1.51
CA ALA A 11 8.52 -3.84 -0.55
C ALA A 11 8.53 -2.37 -0.12
N ARG A 12 9.68 -1.68 -0.14
CA ARG A 12 9.77 -0.24 0.17
C ARG A 12 9.16 0.64 -0.92
N LYS A 13 9.15 0.15 -2.16
CA LYS A 13 8.57 0.85 -3.30
C LYS A 13 7.05 0.71 -3.36
N LYS A 14 6.45 -0.16 -2.54
CA LYS A 14 4.99 -0.25 -2.43
C LYS A 14 4.45 1.09 -1.91
N PRO A 15 3.51 1.73 -2.62
CA PRO A 15 2.97 2.98 -2.14
C PRO A 15 2.15 2.78 -0.87
N VAL A 16 2.25 3.73 0.05
CA VAL A 16 1.60 3.70 1.37
C VAL A 16 0.39 4.62 1.45
N CYS A 17 0.33 5.63 0.58
CA CYS A 17 -0.85 6.48 0.37
C CYS A 17 -0.83 7.10 -1.04
N TYR A 18 -1.88 7.82 -1.39
CA TYR A 18 -2.04 8.55 -2.66
C TYR A 18 -2.39 10.02 -2.36
N ASP A 19 -1.75 10.95 -3.05
CA ASP A 19 -2.01 12.39 -2.96
C ASP A 19 -2.89 12.84 -4.13
N PRO A 20 -4.20 13.07 -3.91
CA PRO A 20 -5.14 13.43 -4.97
C PRO A 20 -4.90 14.83 -5.54
N LYS A 21 -4.20 15.72 -4.81
CA LYS A 21 -3.90 17.08 -5.31
C LYS A 21 -2.76 17.08 -6.31
N LYS A 22 -1.86 16.11 -6.20
CA LYS A 22 -0.67 15.97 -7.05
C LYS A 22 -0.75 14.77 -7.99
N ASP A 23 -1.86 14.02 -7.97
CA ASP A 23 -2.10 12.76 -8.69
C ASP A 23 -0.86 11.85 -8.64
N ARG A 24 -0.39 11.57 -7.42
CA ARG A 24 0.81 10.75 -7.22
C ARG A 24 0.69 9.79 -6.05
N PHE A 25 1.34 8.65 -6.19
CA PHE A 25 1.54 7.70 -5.10
C PHE A 25 2.74 8.10 -4.25
N ILE A 26 2.65 7.83 -2.95
CA ILE A 26 3.70 8.17 -1.97
C ILE A 26 4.26 6.87 -1.41
N THR A 27 5.58 6.72 -1.43
CA THR A 27 6.31 5.55 -0.92
C THR A 27 7.01 5.84 0.40
N LEU A 28 7.59 4.82 1.04
CA LEU A 28 8.44 5.01 2.22
C LEU A 28 9.66 5.89 1.91
N ASP A 29 10.25 5.74 0.72
CA ASP A 29 11.42 6.51 0.32
C ASP A 29 11.10 8.00 0.11
N ASP A 30 9.88 8.32 -0.33
CA ASP A 30 9.41 9.72 -0.44
C ASP A 30 9.26 10.37 0.94
N LEU A 31 8.78 9.61 1.93
CA LEU A 31 8.65 10.06 3.31
C LEU A 31 10.01 10.23 3.97
N ASP A 32 10.93 9.29 3.75
CA ASP A 32 12.33 9.36 4.23
C ASP A 32 13.07 10.58 3.69
N ALA A 33 12.91 10.84 2.39
CA ALA A 33 13.50 11.98 1.72
C ALA A 33 12.77 13.30 2.02
N ASN A 34 11.72 13.29 2.85
CA ASN A 34 10.86 14.43 3.17
C ASN A 34 10.28 15.12 1.91
N LYS A 35 10.07 14.36 0.84
CA LYS A 35 9.46 14.81 -0.43
C LYS A 35 7.93 14.73 -0.39
N ALA A 36 7.37 14.08 0.62
CA ALA A 36 5.95 13.87 0.80
C ALA A 36 5.57 13.84 2.29
N GLN A 37 4.28 13.96 2.56
CA GLN A 37 3.69 13.71 3.88
C GLN A 37 2.59 12.67 3.72
N ILE A 38 2.25 11.98 4.80
CA ILE A 38 1.14 11.02 4.80
C ILE A 38 -0.16 11.76 4.49
N VAL A 39 -0.90 11.22 3.52
CA VAL A 39 -2.27 11.63 3.23
C VAL A 39 -3.20 10.64 3.92
N PRO A 40 -4.14 11.09 4.78
CA PRO A 40 -5.09 10.20 5.43
C PRO A 40 -5.91 9.41 4.42
N LEU A 41 -6.10 8.12 4.64
CA LEU A 41 -6.88 7.29 3.71
C LEU A 41 -8.36 7.67 3.70
N ASP A 42 -8.86 8.25 4.81
CA ASP A 42 -10.28 8.58 4.98
C ASP A 42 -10.74 9.78 4.14
N ILE A 43 -9.81 10.52 3.53
CA ILE A 43 -10.13 11.59 2.58
C ILE A 43 -10.12 11.12 1.12
N LEU A 44 -9.72 9.87 0.87
CA LEU A 44 -9.66 9.29 -0.47
C LEU A 44 -11.01 8.68 -0.81
N THR A 45 -11.42 8.83 -2.06
CA THR A 45 -12.59 8.12 -2.61
C THR A 45 -12.31 6.63 -2.75
N ASP A 46 -13.35 5.80 -2.80
CA ASP A 46 -13.23 4.36 -3.03
C ASP A 46 -12.41 4.03 -4.29
N GLU A 47 -12.58 4.80 -5.36
CA GLU A 47 -11.82 4.64 -6.60
C GLU A 47 -10.33 4.96 -6.42
N GLN A 48 -9.99 5.96 -5.61
CA GLN A 48 -8.60 6.28 -5.29
C GLN A 48 -7.96 5.24 -4.38
N LEU A 49 -8.72 4.68 -3.43
CA LEU A 49 -8.29 3.56 -2.60
C LEU A 49 -8.06 2.31 -3.46
N LYS A 50 -8.96 2.03 -4.39
CA LYS A 50 -8.83 0.95 -5.38
C LYS A 50 -7.57 1.13 -6.23
N ARG A 51 -7.33 2.33 -6.80
CA ARG A 51 -6.09 2.66 -7.54
C ARG A 51 -4.84 2.44 -6.69
N LEU A 52 -4.85 2.84 -5.42
CA LEU A 52 -3.73 2.63 -4.51
C LEU A 52 -3.42 1.13 -4.33
N VAL A 53 -4.44 0.30 -4.10
CA VAL A 53 -4.24 -1.15 -3.93
C VAL A 53 -3.77 -1.81 -5.22
N ILE A 54 -4.26 -1.38 -6.39
CA ILE A 54 -3.76 -1.85 -7.69
C ILE A 54 -2.25 -1.57 -7.82
N GLU A 55 -1.81 -0.34 -7.56
CA GLU A 55 -0.38 0.00 -7.64
C GLU A 55 0.48 -0.76 -6.62
N ARG A 56 -0.07 -1.00 -5.42
CA ARG A 56 0.61 -1.83 -4.42
C ARG A 56 0.80 -3.27 -4.88
N ASN A 57 -0.13 -3.80 -5.68
CA ASN A 57 -0.01 -5.15 -6.26
C ASN A 57 0.91 -5.20 -7.48
N ARG A 58 1.07 -4.07 -8.21
CA ARG A 58 2.06 -3.94 -9.30
C ARG A 58 3.51 -3.94 -8.80
N VAL A 59 3.72 -3.54 -7.54
CA VAL A 59 5.05 -3.43 -6.94
C VAL A 59 5.28 -4.57 -5.95
N GLY A 60 6.29 -5.41 -6.18
CA GLY A 60 6.65 -6.47 -5.25
C GLY A 60 7.31 -7.64 -5.96
N GLU A 61 7.62 -8.67 -5.19
CA GLU A 61 7.97 -9.97 -5.76
C GLU A 61 6.71 -10.63 -6.32
N ASP A 62 6.87 -11.43 -7.37
CA ASP A 62 5.80 -12.26 -7.92
C ASP A 62 5.32 -13.23 -6.83
N TYR A 63 4.21 -12.87 -6.18
CA TYR A 63 3.57 -13.72 -5.19
C TYR A 63 2.49 -14.58 -5.86
N LYS A 64 2.25 -15.75 -5.29
CA LYS A 64 1.14 -16.63 -5.68
C LYS A 64 0.19 -16.72 -4.50
N LEU A 65 -1.04 -16.21 -4.68
CA LEU A 65 -2.08 -16.26 -3.66
C LEU A 65 -2.99 -17.46 -3.91
N GLU A 66 -2.96 -18.42 -2.98
CA GLU A 66 -3.90 -19.55 -2.97
C GLU A 66 -5.16 -19.14 -2.21
N THR A 67 -6.25 -18.92 -2.94
CA THR A 67 -7.57 -18.60 -2.35
C THR A 67 -8.40 -19.84 -2.06
N ASN A 68 -8.10 -20.95 -2.73
CA ASN A 68 -8.78 -22.24 -2.61
C ASN A 68 -7.85 -23.36 -3.11
N TRP A 69 -7.78 -24.48 -2.40
CA TRP A 69 -7.03 -25.68 -2.79
C TRP A 69 -7.45 -26.27 -4.15
N LYS A 70 -8.65 -25.96 -4.64
CA LYS A 70 -9.18 -26.43 -5.93
C LYS A 70 -8.88 -25.51 -7.12
N GLU A 71 -8.38 -24.30 -6.88
CA GLU A 71 -8.09 -23.31 -7.92
C GLU A 71 -6.58 -23.09 -8.05
N PRO A 72 -6.08 -22.75 -9.25
CA PRO A 72 -4.70 -22.34 -9.39
C PRO A 72 -4.43 -21.08 -8.56
N ALA A 73 -3.22 -21.02 -7.98
CA ALA A 73 -2.77 -19.85 -7.27
C ALA A 73 -2.78 -18.63 -8.19
N LYS A 74 -3.31 -17.52 -7.68
CA LYS A 74 -3.49 -16.27 -8.44
C LYS A 74 -2.21 -15.45 -8.38
N SER A 75 -1.76 -14.97 -9.54
CA SER A 75 -0.65 -14.01 -9.65
C SER A 75 -1.10 -12.60 -9.26
N PRO A 76 -0.17 -11.64 -9.07
CA PRO A 76 -0.55 -10.25 -8.79
C PRO A 76 -1.39 -9.65 -9.91
N ASN A 77 -1.15 -10.02 -11.18
CA ASN A 77 -1.95 -9.57 -12.32
C ASN A 77 -3.37 -10.13 -12.28
N ASP A 78 -3.55 -11.38 -11.85
CA ASP A 78 -4.89 -11.94 -11.68
C ASP A 78 -5.65 -11.17 -10.59
N ILE A 79 -4.99 -10.84 -9.48
CA ILE A 79 -5.58 -10.05 -8.40
C ILE A 79 -5.94 -8.64 -8.86
N ILE A 80 -5.05 -7.97 -9.60
CA ILE A 80 -5.33 -6.66 -10.19
C ILE A 80 -6.58 -6.73 -11.06
N LYS A 81 -6.69 -7.74 -11.93
CA LYS A 81 -7.88 -7.92 -12.77
C LYS A 81 -9.15 -8.13 -11.94
N GLN A 82 -9.09 -8.93 -10.89
CA GLN A 82 -10.23 -9.15 -9.99
C GLN A 82 -10.68 -7.86 -9.30
N ILE A 83 -9.72 -6.99 -8.93
CA ILE A 83 -10.00 -5.67 -8.39
C ILE A 83 -10.65 -4.79 -9.46
N GLU A 84 -10.05 -4.71 -10.66
CA GLU A 84 -10.56 -3.92 -11.79
C GLU A 84 -12.01 -4.29 -12.13
N ASP A 85 -12.29 -5.60 -12.26
CA ASP A 85 -13.60 -6.19 -12.58
C ASP A 85 -14.62 -6.11 -11.40
N ASP A 86 -14.21 -5.57 -10.25
CA ASP A 86 -15.03 -5.48 -9.02
C ASP A 86 -15.67 -6.81 -8.62
N THR A 87 -14.87 -7.88 -8.62
CA THR A 87 -15.34 -9.18 -8.12
C THR A 87 -15.38 -9.18 -6.59
N GLU A 88 -16.01 -10.19 -6.00
CA GLU A 88 -15.99 -10.36 -4.53
C GLU A 88 -14.57 -10.44 -3.98
N LEU A 89 -13.71 -11.24 -4.62
CA LEU A 89 -12.30 -11.34 -4.26
C LEU A 89 -11.58 -10.00 -4.41
N GLY A 90 -11.86 -9.24 -5.48
CA GLY A 90 -11.31 -7.91 -5.71
C GLY A 90 -11.65 -6.94 -4.58
N ARG A 91 -12.94 -6.84 -4.22
CA ARG A 91 -13.42 -5.98 -3.13
C ARG A 91 -12.81 -6.35 -1.78
N VAL A 92 -12.81 -7.64 -1.43
CA VAL A 92 -12.19 -8.13 -0.18
C VAL A 92 -10.70 -7.83 -0.16
N THR A 93 -10.00 -7.94 -1.29
CA THR A 93 -8.57 -7.61 -1.39
C THR A 93 -8.33 -6.12 -1.13
N VAL A 94 -9.13 -5.24 -1.73
CA VAL A 94 -9.05 -3.79 -1.47
C VAL A 94 -9.29 -3.50 0.00
N GLU A 95 -10.36 -4.04 0.58
CA GLU A 95 -10.69 -3.85 1.99
C GLU A 95 -9.55 -4.31 2.92
N ALA A 96 -9.02 -5.51 2.67
CA ALA A 96 -7.95 -6.09 3.48
C ALA A 96 -6.66 -5.25 3.42
N ASP A 97 -6.25 -4.80 2.24
CA ASP A 97 -5.00 -4.03 2.08
C ASP A 97 -5.16 -2.60 2.65
N ILE A 98 -6.33 -1.96 2.46
CA ILE A 98 -6.62 -0.67 3.10
C ILE A 98 -6.66 -0.80 4.63
N ASN A 99 -7.24 -1.88 5.17
CA ASN A 99 -7.24 -2.16 6.60
C ASN A 99 -5.80 -2.33 7.12
N TYR A 100 -4.97 -3.11 6.44
CA TYR A 100 -3.56 -3.26 6.78
C TYR A 100 -2.80 -1.92 6.77
N LEU A 101 -3.03 -1.09 5.75
CA LEU A 101 -2.43 0.25 5.67
C LEU A 101 -2.86 1.13 6.84
N ARG A 102 -4.17 1.27 7.06
CA ARG A 102 -4.76 2.15 8.07
C ARG A 102 -4.38 1.73 9.48
N ASN A 103 -4.58 0.46 9.81
CA ASN A 103 -4.53 -0.03 11.19
C ASN A 103 -3.17 -0.58 11.60
N ARG A 104 -2.18 -0.59 10.69
CA ARG A 104 -0.84 -1.09 11.02
C ARG A 104 0.26 -0.26 10.38
N LEU A 105 0.36 -0.24 9.05
CA LEU A 105 1.54 0.31 8.39
C LEU A 105 1.68 1.83 8.61
N LEU A 106 0.60 2.60 8.44
CA LEU A 106 0.65 4.06 8.61
C LEU A 106 0.94 4.45 10.06
N ILE A 107 0.38 3.72 11.05
CA ILE A 107 0.67 3.92 12.47
C ILE A 107 2.16 3.70 12.75
N ASP A 108 2.73 2.59 12.28
CA ASP A 108 4.17 2.29 12.39
C ASP A 108 5.02 3.43 11.81
N ILE A 109 4.64 3.98 10.65
CA ILE A 109 5.36 5.08 10.00
C ILE A 109 5.28 6.37 10.82
N GLU A 110 4.09 6.74 11.30
CA GLU A 110 3.90 7.97 12.08
C GLU A 110 4.70 7.95 13.39
N VAL A 111 4.74 6.80 14.05
CA VAL A 111 5.56 6.59 15.26
C VAL A 111 7.05 6.81 14.97
N GLU A 112 7.57 6.24 13.89
CA GLU A 112 8.98 6.40 13.52
C GLU A 112 9.31 7.84 13.05
N LEU A 113 8.38 8.50 12.34
CA LEU A 113 8.51 9.92 12.00
C LEU A 113 8.56 10.81 13.25
N ALA A 114 7.74 10.51 14.26
CA ALA A 114 7.74 11.25 15.51
C ALA A 114 9.05 11.08 16.30
N LYS A 115 9.61 9.87 16.35
CA LYS A 115 10.94 9.61 16.94
C LYS A 115 12.03 10.40 16.23
N SER A 116 12.06 10.30 14.89
CA SER A 116 13.02 11.02 14.04
C SER A 116 13.06 12.52 14.27
N ARG A 117 11.91 13.13 14.60
CA ARG A 117 11.79 14.58 14.86
C ARG A 117 12.26 14.99 16.25
N ARG A 118 12.24 14.08 17.24
CA ARG A 118 12.71 14.35 18.61
C ARG A 118 14.22 14.23 18.75
N GLU A 119 14.85 13.49 17.85
CA GLU A 119 16.31 13.25 17.84
C GLU A 119 17.09 14.30 16.99
N ARG A 120 16.38 15.26 16.39
CA ARG A 120 16.95 16.41 15.67
C ARG A 120 16.88 17.65 16.54
#